data_AF-A0A351QSP1-F1
#
_entry.id   AF-A0A351QSP1-F1
#
_cell.length_a   1.000
_cell.length_b   1.000
_cell.length_c   1.000
_cell.angle_alpha   90.00
_cell.angle_beta   90.00
_cell.angle_gamma   90.00
#
_symmetry.space_group_name_H-M   'P 1'
#
loop_
_entity.id
_entity.type
_entity.pdbx_description
1 polymer ?
#
loop_
_entity_poly.entity_id
_entity_poly.type
_entity_poly.pdbx_seq_one_letter_code
_entity_poly.pdbx_strand_id
1 'polypeptide(L)'
;MRNICNLNGVKEVSLINTQGKNYLTFFKIMGKKLYSICSLEEKLNDEYFQKKDFDELLKENHEIYSDLIGDNYKTSYGNPDYAVKELGKEMGQIATYLYNRLNECISLVFSHKNEKIEKLLQLFTDAYAYVVKNGDNANGLMELIRDFEVSILDMEAEEKVNNIALDTKGYYRTIVDEANAEDLRYLFKYGKYITDNEIKTAKFLSTYEDVNKIAYTMVKGYMDSFIREKKDYTTKSTVRLIYFVGQEAIVKEVIKEFGKYNLTPVLAMVESTEANKQFTYDHRFDNALFFSKNYAEVKEERFTATF
;
A
#
# COMPACT_ATOMS: atom_id res chain seq x y z
N MET A 1 -8.70 -11.18 -16.68
CA MET A 1 -8.70 -10.85 -15.25
C MET A 1 -8.83 -12.14 -14.47
N ARG A 2 -7.93 -12.41 -13.51
CA ARG A 2 -8.14 -13.50 -12.54
C ARG A 2 -9.15 -12.96 -11.53
N ASN A 3 -10.30 -13.59 -11.41
CA ASN A 3 -11.28 -13.24 -10.37
C ASN A 3 -10.64 -13.45 -8.99
N ILE A 4 -10.91 -12.52 -8.07
CA ILE A 4 -10.53 -12.63 -6.66
C ILE A 4 -11.46 -13.70 -6.03
N CYS A 5 -10.97 -14.93 -5.87
CA CYS A 5 -11.77 -16.07 -5.47
C CYS A 5 -12.37 -15.91 -4.06
N ASN A 6 -11.58 -15.37 -3.12
CA ASN A 6 -12.01 -15.18 -1.74
C ASN A 6 -12.99 -14.01 -1.52
N LEU A 7 -13.30 -13.20 -2.54
CA LEU A 7 -14.17 -12.03 -2.38
C LEU A 7 -15.58 -12.38 -1.89
N ASN A 8 -16.13 -13.52 -2.33
CA ASN A 8 -17.42 -14.00 -1.85
C ASN A 8 -17.39 -14.39 -0.37
N GLY A 9 -16.31 -15.03 0.10
CA GLY A 9 -16.13 -15.33 1.52
C GLY A 9 -16.07 -14.06 2.37
N VAL A 10 -15.35 -13.04 1.91
CA VAL A 10 -15.31 -11.72 2.56
C VAL A 10 -16.70 -11.08 2.63
N LYS A 11 -17.47 -11.18 1.54
CA LYS A 11 -18.86 -10.69 1.49
C LYS A 11 -19.73 -11.39 2.54
N GLU A 12 -19.63 -12.71 2.66
CA GLU A 12 -20.37 -13.47 3.67
C GLU A 12 -20.02 -13.01 5.08
N VAL A 13 -18.72 -12.82 5.38
CA VAL A 13 -18.26 -12.30 6.67
C VAL A 13 -18.80 -10.89 6.95
N SER A 14 -18.92 -10.03 5.92
CA SER A 14 -19.47 -8.67 6.07
C SER A 14 -20.95 -8.64 6.52
N LEU A 15 -21.67 -9.75 6.34
CA LEU A 15 -23.11 -9.89 6.59
C LEU A 15 -23.45 -10.69 7.85
N ILE A 16 -22.45 -11.22 8.57
CA ILE A 16 -22.67 -12.10 9.73
C ILE A 16 -23.50 -11.44 10.83
N ASN A 17 -24.24 -12.26 11.57
CA ASN A 17 -24.79 -11.87 12.85
C ASN A 17 -23.73 -12.11 13.93
N THR A 18 -23.31 -11.05 14.63
CA THR A 18 -22.25 -11.12 15.63
C THR A 18 -22.71 -11.75 16.94
N GLN A 19 -24.03 -11.84 17.18
CA GLN A 19 -24.62 -12.36 18.42
C GLN A 19 -24.05 -11.68 19.69
N GLY A 20 -23.65 -10.41 19.59
CA GLY A 20 -23.03 -9.67 20.68
C GLY A 20 -21.57 -10.04 20.97
N LYS A 21 -20.92 -10.87 20.16
CA LYS A 21 -19.48 -11.17 20.30
C LYS A 21 -18.63 -10.05 19.70
N ASN A 22 -17.77 -9.46 20.51
CA ASN A 22 -16.94 -8.32 20.11
C ASN A 22 -15.96 -8.66 18.98
N TYR A 23 -15.31 -9.84 19.03
CA TYR A 23 -14.35 -10.21 17.99
C TYR A 23 -15.01 -10.50 16.62
N LEU A 24 -16.25 -11.01 16.62
CA LEU A 24 -17.05 -11.11 15.38
C LEU A 24 -17.48 -9.74 14.86
N THR A 25 -17.60 -8.74 15.74
CA THR A 25 -17.88 -7.35 15.33
C THR A 25 -16.69 -6.75 14.59
N PHE A 26 -15.46 -7.02 15.03
CA PHE A 26 -14.24 -6.70 14.28
C PHE A 26 -14.29 -7.30 12.87
N PHE A 27 -14.50 -8.61 12.74
CA PHE A 27 -14.55 -9.27 11.42
C PHE A 27 -15.66 -8.72 10.53
N LYS A 28 -16.85 -8.41 11.08
CA LYS A 28 -17.93 -7.81 10.31
C LYS A 28 -17.55 -6.44 9.76
N ILE A 29 -16.95 -5.58 10.58
CA ILE A 29 -16.54 -4.23 10.18
C ILE A 29 -15.44 -4.31 9.12
N MET A 30 -14.40 -5.12 9.37
CA MET A 30 -13.29 -5.28 8.43
C MET A 30 -13.75 -5.95 7.13
N GLY A 31 -14.66 -6.93 7.20
CA GLY A 31 -15.25 -7.58 6.04
C GLY A 31 -16.06 -6.62 5.16
N LYS A 32 -16.79 -5.67 5.75
CA LYS A 32 -17.47 -4.60 4.99
C LYS A 32 -16.46 -3.72 4.26
N LYS A 33 -15.39 -3.30 4.94
CA LYS A 33 -14.33 -2.48 4.34
C LYS A 33 -13.65 -3.21 3.19
N LEU A 34 -13.18 -4.44 3.44
CA LEU A 34 -12.52 -5.29 2.45
C LEU A 34 -13.42 -5.59 1.25
N TYR A 35 -14.69 -5.94 1.48
CA TYR A 35 -15.62 -6.18 0.39
C TYR A 35 -15.81 -4.91 -0.46
N SER A 36 -15.97 -3.76 0.18
CA SER A 36 -16.15 -2.47 -0.51
C SER A 36 -14.95 -2.14 -1.40
N ILE A 37 -13.72 -2.21 -0.86
CA ILE A 37 -12.50 -1.87 -1.60
C ILE A 37 -12.18 -2.89 -2.68
N CYS A 38 -12.19 -4.20 -2.37
CA CYS A 38 -11.83 -5.23 -3.33
C CYS A 38 -12.87 -5.39 -4.46
N SER A 39 -14.13 -5.02 -4.23
CA SER A 39 -15.15 -4.95 -5.29
C SER A 39 -14.92 -3.81 -6.29
N LEU A 40 -13.97 -2.89 -6.03
CA LEU A 40 -13.55 -1.88 -6.99
C LEU A 40 -12.56 -2.44 -8.02
N GLU A 41 -11.84 -3.53 -7.75
CA GLU A 41 -10.72 -3.99 -8.60
C GLU A 41 -11.12 -4.15 -10.08
N GLU A 42 -12.20 -4.87 -10.37
CA GLU A 42 -12.68 -5.07 -11.75
C GLU A 42 -13.17 -3.77 -12.41
N LYS A 43 -13.50 -2.75 -11.61
CA LYS A 43 -14.01 -1.46 -12.08
C LYS A 43 -12.90 -0.45 -12.32
N LEU A 44 -11.77 -0.53 -11.61
CA LEU A 44 -10.69 0.46 -11.66
C LEU A 44 -9.95 0.37 -13.00
N ASN A 45 -10.50 1.00 -14.02
CA ASN A 45 -9.89 1.18 -15.33
C ASN A 45 -9.99 2.66 -15.73
N ASP A 46 -9.43 3.03 -16.88
CA ASP A 46 -9.46 4.43 -17.32
C ASP A 46 -10.88 4.99 -17.46
N GLU A 47 -11.85 4.15 -17.86
CA GLU A 47 -13.25 4.55 -17.97
C GLU A 47 -13.85 4.93 -16.61
N TYR A 48 -13.46 4.25 -15.53
CA TYR A 48 -13.90 4.59 -14.16
C TYR A 48 -13.49 6.01 -13.78
N PHE A 49 -12.22 6.35 -13.99
CA PHE A 49 -11.69 7.67 -13.64
C PHE A 49 -12.19 8.76 -14.60
N GLN A 50 -12.46 8.44 -15.86
CA GLN A 50 -12.97 9.40 -16.84
C GLN A 50 -14.46 9.73 -16.65
N LYS A 51 -15.28 8.76 -16.22
CA LYS A 51 -16.72 8.93 -16.01
C LYS A 51 -17.06 9.77 -14.78
N LYS A 52 -16.16 9.81 -13.80
CA LYS A 52 -16.35 10.54 -12.55
C LYS A 52 -15.71 11.91 -12.63
N ASP A 53 -16.36 12.88 -11.98
CA ASP A 53 -15.72 14.17 -11.78
C ASP A 53 -14.68 14.11 -10.64
N PHE A 54 -13.93 15.20 -10.49
CA PHE A 54 -12.86 15.28 -9.50
C PHE A 54 -13.39 15.20 -8.06
N ASP A 55 -14.52 15.84 -7.77
CA ASP A 55 -15.08 15.92 -6.42
C ASP A 55 -15.69 14.57 -6.00
N GLU A 56 -16.29 13.83 -6.94
CA GLU A 56 -16.74 12.46 -6.74
C GLU A 56 -15.57 11.53 -6.38
N LEU A 57 -14.46 11.59 -7.12
CA LEU A 57 -13.27 10.78 -6.84
C LEU A 57 -12.62 11.17 -5.50
N LEU A 58 -12.60 12.47 -5.16
CA LEU A 58 -12.10 12.95 -3.89
C LEU A 58 -12.94 12.44 -2.72
N LYS A 59 -14.26 12.47 -2.87
CA LYS A 59 -15.19 11.92 -1.87
C LYS A 59 -14.98 10.42 -1.68
N GLU A 60 -14.93 9.64 -2.75
CA GLU A 60 -14.67 8.19 -2.68
C GLU A 60 -13.32 7.89 -2.04
N ASN A 61 -12.29 8.66 -2.38
CA ASN A 61 -10.99 8.56 -1.75
C ASN A 61 -11.09 8.77 -0.23
N HIS A 62 -11.77 9.81 0.22
CA HIS A 62 -11.91 10.12 1.65
C HIS A 62 -12.77 9.08 2.40
N GLU A 63 -13.78 8.51 1.75
CA GLU A 63 -14.60 7.45 2.32
C GLU A 63 -13.77 6.20 2.65
N ILE A 64 -12.82 5.82 1.80
CA ILE A 64 -11.93 4.65 2.00
C ILE A 64 -11.12 4.76 3.31
N TYR A 65 -10.69 5.96 3.67
CA TYR A 65 -9.84 6.21 4.85
C TYR A 65 -10.61 6.77 6.05
N SER A 66 -11.93 6.91 5.95
CA SER A 66 -12.77 7.64 6.92
C SER A 66 -12.63 7.14 8.36
N ASP A 67 -12.37 5.85 8.57
CA ASP A 67 -12.15 5.23 9.88
C ASP A 67 -10.81 5.60 10.54
N LEU A 68 -9.87 6.15 9.78
CA LEU A 68 -8.58 6.65 10.27
C LEU A 68 -8.60 8.15 10.55
N ILE A 69 -9.61 8.90 10.12
CA ILE A 69 -9.59 10.36 10.19
C ILE A 69 -10.15 10.87 11.52
N GLY A 70 -9.39 11.77 12.17
CA GLY A 70 -9.85 12.53 13.34
C GLY A 70 -10.34 11.64 14.48
N ASP A 71 -11.52 11.94 15.00
CA ASP A 71 -12.10 11.21 16.13
C ASP A 71 -12.53 9.79 15.79
N ASN A 72 -12.76 9.45 14.51
CA ASN A 72 -13.12 8.09 14.10
C ASN A 72 -12.02 7.08 14.46
N TYR A 73 -10.75 7.52 14.44
CA TYR A 73 -9.62 6.68 14.80
C TYR A 73 -9.67 6.21 16.26
N LYS A 74 -10.24 7.01 17.17
CA LYS A 74 -10.36 6.66 18.60
C LYS A 74 -11.23 5.43 18.84
N THR A 75 -12.08 5.07 17.86
CA THR A 75 -12.95 3.89 17.89
C THR A 75 -12.68 2.92 16.74
N SER A 76 -11.52 3.05 16.08
CA SER A 76 -11.10 2.15 15.03
C SER A 76 -10.34 0.96 15.61
N TYR A 77 -10.51 -0.23 15.04
CA TYR A 77 -9.66 -1.38 15.36
C TYR A 77 -8.21 -1.21 14.91
N GLY A 78 -7.90 -0.18 14.11
CA GLY A 78 -6.51 0.26 13.87
C GLY A 78 -5.90 1.05 15.02
N ASN A 79 -6.65 1.36 16.07
CA ASN A 79 -6.12 1.97 17.28
C ASN A 79 -5.88 0.88 18.34
N PRO A 80 -4.62 0.61 18.74
CA PRO A 80 -4.30 -0.44 19.70
C PRO A 80 -5.02 -0.27 21.05
N ASP A 81 -5.16 0.96 21.55
CA ASP A 81 -5.81 1.22 22.84
C ASP A 81 -7.30 0.86 22.79
N TYR A 82 -7.96 1.22 21.69
CA TYR A 82 -9.36 0.85 21.48
C TYR A 82 -9.53 -0.66 21.31
N ALA A 83 -8.72 -1.29 20.44
CA ALA A 83 -8.82 -2.72 20.19
C ALA A 83 -8.56 -3.56 21.45
N VAL A 84 -7.55 -3.19 22.25
CA VAL A 84 -7.25 -3.86 23.53
C VAL A 84 -8.36 -3.66 24.55
N LYS A 85 -8.96 -2.47 24.61
CA LYS A 85 -10.11 -2.21 25.49
C LYS A 85 -11.30 -3.11 25.14
N GLU A 86 -11.62 -3.26 23.86
CA GLU A 86 -12.83 -3.97 23.41
C GLU A 86 -12.65 -5.49 23.31
N LEU A 87 -11.43 -5.96 23.03
CA LEU A 87 -11.14 -7.37 22.73
C LEU A 87 -10.20 -8.03 23.74
N GLY A 88 -9.66 -7.28 24.70
CA GLY A 88 -8.61 -7.74 25.59
C GLY A 88 -7.22 -7.66 24.95
N LYS A 89 -6.17 -7.81 25.77
CA LYS A 89 -4.78 -7.55 25.35
C LYS A 89 -4.34 -8.38 24.14
N GLU A 90 -4.42 -9.71 24.24
CA GLU A 90 -3.87 -10.60 23.21
C GLU A 90 -4.67 -10.53 21.90
N MET A 91 -6.00 -10.65 21.99
CA MET A 91 -6.88 -10.59 20.82
C MET A 91 -6.92 -9.19 20.21
N GLY A 92 -6.89 -8.13 21.02
CA GLY A 92 -6.85 -6.74 20.55
C GLY A 92 -5.59 -6.44 19.75
N GLN A 93 -4.43 -6.93 20.20
CA GLN A 93 -3.17 -6.81 19.43
C GLN A 93 -3.26 -7.52 18.08
N ILE A 94 -3.84 -8.73 18.04
CA ILE A 94 -4.06 -9.47 16.80
C ILE A 94 -5.01 -8.73 15.85
N ALA A 95 -6.14 -8.23 16.35
CA ALA A 95 -7.10 -7.48 15.56
C ALA A 95 -6.49 -6.20 14.98
N THR A 96 -5.65 -5.52 15.75
CA THR A 96 -4.96 -4.29 15.33
C THR A 96 -3.97 -4.58 14.21
N TYR A 97 -3.13 -5.61 14.36
CA TYR A 97 -2.26 -6.08 13.30
C TYR A 97 -3.04 -6.48 12.03
N LEU A 98 -4.08 -7.30 12.18
CA LEU A 98 -4.91 -7.73 11.05
C LEU A 98 -5.54 -6.52 10.34
N TYR A 99 -6.06 -5.55 11.08
CA TYR A 99 -6.61 -4.32 10.51
C TYR A 99 -5.57 -3.59 9.63
N ASN A 100 -4.34 -3.42 10.12
CA ASN A 100 -3.28 -2.76 9.35
C ASN A 100 -2.84 -3.59 8.13
N ARG A 101 -2.53 -4.88 8.34
CA ARG A 101 -2.11 -5.79 7.26
C ARG A 101 -3.13 -5.89 6.14
N LEU A 102 -4.42 -5.92 6.48
CA LEU A 102 -5.51 -6.00 5.51
C LEU A 102 -5.82 -4.65 4.83
N ASN A 103 -5.48 -3.51 5.43
CA ASN A 103 -5.59 -2.20 4.77
C ASN A 103 -4.63 -2.05 3.58
N GLU A 104 -3.58 -2.88 3.48
CA GLU A 104 -2.72 -2.93 2.30
C GLU A 104 -3.51 -3.22 1.01
N CYS A 105 -4.63 -3.94 1.11
CA CYS A 105 -5.55 -4.21 -0.01
C CYS A 105 -5.96 -2.93 -0.75
N ILE A 106 -6.01 -1.77 -0.09
CA ILE A 106 -6.31 -0.49 -0.75
C ILE A 106 -5.30 -0.24 -1.87
N SER A 107 -4.00 -0.22 -1.57
CA SER A 107 -2.98 0.04 -2.58
C SER A 107 -2.87 -1.07 -3.64
N LEU A 108 -3.15 -2.31 -3.24
CA LEU A 108 -3.05 -3.47 -4.13
C LEU A 108 -4.19 -3.52 -5.14
N VAL A 109 -5.40 -3.11 -4.75
CA VAL A 109 -6.57 -3.01 -5.62
C VAL A 109 -6.33 -2.00 -6.73
N PHE A 110 -5.80 -0.82 -6.41
CA PHE A 110 -5.48 0.20 -7.42
C PHE A 110 -4.36 -0.24 -8.36
N SER A 111 -3.36 -0.96 -7.86
CA SER A 111 -2.26 -1.49 -8.67
C SER A 111 -2.51 -2.88 -9.28
N HIS A 112 -3.74 -3.40 -9.21
CA HIS A 112 -4.17 -4.70 -9.75
C HIS A 112 -3.30 -5.90 -9.33
N LYS A 113 -2.81 -5.91 -8.09
CA LYS A 113 -1.96 -6.99 -7.55
C LYS A 113 -2.80 -8.16 -7.02
N ASN A 114 -3.59 -8.79 -7.89
CA ASN A 114 -4.67 -9.72 -7.52
C ASN A 114 -4.19 -10.94 -6.73
N GLU A 115 -2.97 -11.43 -6.98
CA GLU A 115 -2.41 -12.56 -6.22
C GLU A 115 -2.16 -12.22 -4.75
N LYS A 116 -1.65 -11.01 -4.47
CA LYS A 116 -1.42 -10.53 -3.10
C LYS A 116 -2.73 -10.18 -2.40
N ILE A 117 -3.70 -9.61 -3.14
CA ILE A 117 -5.06 -9.40 -2.64
C ILE A 117 -5.67 -10.74 -2.19
N GLU A 118 -5.59 -11.76 -3.05
CA GLU A 118 -6.14 -13.09 -2.75
C GLU A 118 -5.57 -13.68 -1.46
N LYS A 119 -4.25 -13.56 -1.26
CA LYS A 119 -3.56 -14.02 -0.05
C LYS A 119 -4.05 -13.29 1.21
N LEU A 120 -4.23 -11.97 1.13
CA LEU A 120 -4.75 -11.18 2.25
C LEU A 120 -6.22 -11.50 2.56
N LEU A 121 -7.05 -11.71 1.53
CA LEU A 121 -8.44 -12.12 1.74
C LEU A 121 -8.55 -13.53 2.32
N GLN A 122 -7.66 -14.45 1.93
CA GLN A 122 -7.55 -15.78 2.54
C GLN A 122 -7.15 -15.69 4.01
N LEU A 123 -6.15 -14.86 4.37
CA LEU A 123 -5.79 -14.60 5.77
C LEU A 123 -7.02 -14.15 6.57
N PHE A 124 -7.81 -13.23 6.02
CA PHE A 124 -9.01 -12.72 6.67
C PHE A 124 -10.08 -13.80 6.86
N THR A 125 -10.39 -14.58 5.82
CA THR A 125 -11.42 -15.63 5.88
C THR A 125 -11.01 -16.79 6.79
N ASP A 126 -9.73 -17.18 6.77
CA ASP A 126 -9.19 -18.23 7.65
C ASP A 126 -9.16 -17.78 9.11
N ALA A 127 -8.76 -16.53 9.39
CA ALA A 127 -8.81 -15.98 10.73
C ALA A 127 -10.25 -15.93 11.28
N TYR A 128 -11.22 -15.53 10.45
CA TYR A 128 -12.63 -15.57 10.81
C TYR A 128 -13.12 -16.99 11.09
N ALA A 129 -12.85 -17.93 10.18
CA ALA A 129 -13.26 -19.32 10.32
C ALA A 129 -12.63 -19.96 11.56
N TYR A 130 -11.38 -19.63 11.87
CA TYR A 130 -10.69 -20.06 13.08
C TYR A 130 -11.42 -19.59 14.33
N VAL A 131 -11.81 -18.31 14.41
CA VAL A 131 -12.53 -17.77 15.58
C VAL A 131 -13.93 -18.37 15.73
N VAL A 132 -14.64 -18.59 14.63
CA VAL A 132 -15.96 -19.27 14.68
C VAL A 132 -15.83 -20.68 15.24
N LYS A 133 -14.78 -21.42 14.85
CA LYS A 133 -14.57 -22.81 15.25
C LYS A 133 -13.99 -22.96 16.65
N ASN A 134 -13.01 -22.13 17.01
CA ASN A 134 -12.18 -22.31 18.20
C ASN A 134 -12.41 -21.24 19.28
N GLY A 135 -13.28 -20.25 19.02
CA GLY A 135 -13.45 -19.08 19.87
C GLY A 135 -12.29 -18.10 19.79
N ASP A 136 -12.22 -17.21 20.77
CA ASP A 136 -11.23 -16.13 20.86
C ASP A 136 -9.88 -16.67 21.39
N ASN A 137 -9.26 -17.58 20.63
CA ASN A 137 -7.97 -18.20 20.95
C ASN A 137 -6.82 -17.49 20.23
N ALA A 138 -6.09 -16.66 20.98
CA ALA A 138 -4.99 -15.84 20.45
C ALA A 138 -3.84 -16.68 19.90
N ASN A 139 -3.50 -17.80 20.53
CA ASN A 139 -2.33 -18.60 20.15
C ASN A 139 -2.46 -19.19 18.75
N GLY A 140 -3.60 -19.80 18.42
CA GLY A 140 -3.76 -20.37 17.08
C GLY A 140 -3.98 -19.33 15.99
N LEU A 141 -4.58 -18.17 16.30
CA LEU A 141 -4.56 -17.03 15.37
C LEU A 141 -3.14 -16.54 15.12
N MET A 142 -2.29 -16.51 16.15
CA MET A 142 -0.89 -16.12 16.01
C MET A 142 -0.10 -17.08 15.13
N GLU A 143 -0.33 -18.39 15.27
CA GLU A 143 0.27 -19.41 14.42
C GLU A 143 -0.16 -19.22 12.95
N LEU A 144 -1.45 -19.01 12.70
CA LEU A 144 -1.99 -18.71 11.37
C LEU A 144 -1.32 -17.48 10.75
N ILE A 145 -1.15 -16.40 11.52
CA ILE A 145 -0.47 -15.18 11.07
C ILE A 145 1.00 -15.44 10.76
N ARG A 146 1.71 -16.20 11.60
CA ARG A 146 3.12 -16.55 11.36
C ARG A 146 3.28 -17.36 10.07
N ASP A 147 2.40 -18.34 9.85
CA ASP A 147 2.41 -19.15 8.63
C ASP A 147 2.12 -18.30 7.40
N PHE A 148 1.14 -17.39 7.49
CA PHE A 148 0.85 -16.42 6.43
C PHE A 148 2.06 -15.55 6.11
N GLU A 149 2.69 -14.94 7.12
CA GLU A 149 3.83 -14.02 6.94
C GLU A 149 5.06 -14.73 6.39
N VAL A 150 5.25 -16.02 6.68
CA VAL A 150 6.27 -16.83 6.00
C VAL A 150 5.87 -17.11 4.55
N SER A 151 4.60 -17.45 4.29
CA SER A 151 4.11 -17.83 2.95
C SER A 151 4.15 -16.68 1.93
N ILE A 152 4.18 -15.43 2.37
CA ILE A 152 4.19 -14.25 1.50
C ILE A 152 5.60 -13.76 1.15
N LEU A 153 6.64 -14.27 1.83
CA LEU A 153 8.02 -13.81 1.65
C LEU A 153 8.54 -13.97 0.22
N ASP A 154 8.11 -15.00 -0.52
CA ASP A 154 8.50 -15.19 -1.92
C ASP A 154 7.98 -14.05 -2.80
N MET A 155 6.71 -13.67 -2.63
CA MET A 155 6.12 -12.53 -3.33
C MET A 155 6.79 -11.21 -2.92
N GLU A 156 7.11 -11.03 -1.63
CA GLU A 156 7.80 -9.82 -1.15
C GLU A 156 9.23 -9.70 -1.68
N ALA A 157 9.95 -10.81 -1.80
CA ALA A 157 11.30 -10.86 -2.34
C ALA A 157 11.32 -10.53 -3.84
N GLU A 158 10.41 -11.13 -4.60
CA GLU A 158 10.22 -10.84 -6.03
C GLU A 158 9.82 -9.37 -6.26
N GLU A 159 8.85 -8.88 -5.48
CA GLU A 159 8.40 -7.47 -5.53
C GLU A 159 9.58 -6.52 -5.25
N LYS A 160 10.45 -6.84 -4.28
CA LYS A 160 11.62 -6.02 -3.98
C LYS A 160 12.59 -5.92 -5.15
N VAL A 161 12.86 -7.02 -5.85
CA VAL A 161 13.78 -7.00 -7.00
C VAL A 161 13.18 -6.25 -8.17
N ASN A 162 11.89 -6.46 -8.45
CA ASN A 162 11.17 -5.68 -9.45
C ASN A 162 11.24 -4.18 -9.17
N ASN A 163 11.00 -3.79 -7.92
CA ASN A 163 11.03 -2.41 -7.44
C ASN A 163 12.43 -1.79 -7.38
N ILE A 164 13.52 -2.55 -7.45
CA ILE A 164 14.88 -1.99 -7.42
C ILE A 164 15.50 -1.96 -8.81
N ALA A 165 15.22 -2.97 -9.64
CA ALA A 165 16.03 -3.22 -10.83
C ALA A 165 15.25 -3.42 -12.13
N LEU A 166 14.00 -3.89 -12.10
CA LEU A 166 13.35 -4.44 -13.31
C LEU A 166 12.15 -3.61 -13.81
N ASP A 167 11.31 -3.08 -12.92
CA ASP A 167 10.00 -2.53 -13.28
C ASP A 167 10.06 -1.08 -13.80
N THR A 168 10.66 -0.90 -14.98
CA THR A 168 10.84 0.41 -15.62
C THR A 168 9.58 0.95 -16.30
N LYS A 169 8.52 0.13 -16.41
CA LYS A 169 7.22 0.46 -17.02
C LYS A 169 6.04 0.09 -16.10
N GLY A 170 6.29 0.14 -14.79
CA GLY A 170 5.32 -0.27 -13.78
C GLY A 170 4.11 0.62 -13.67
N TYR A 171 3.18 0.24 -12.80
CA TYR A 171 1.92 0.95 -12.56
C TYR A 171 2.11 2.45 -12.29
N TYR A 172 3.02 2.81 -11.39
CA TYR A 172 3.32 4.22 -11.08
C TYR A 172 4.00 4.95 -12.24
N ARG A 173 4.69 4.23 -13.14
CA ARG A 173 5.25 4.84 -14.34
C ARG A 173 4.16 5.24 -15.32
N THR A 174 3.16 4.39 -15.51
CA THR A 174 1.97 4.72 -16.32
C THR A 174 1.27 5.97 -15.80
N ILE A 175 1.03 6.06 -14.49
CA ILE A 175 0.38 7.25 -13.90
C ILE A 175 1.22 8.51 -14.15
N VAL A 176 2.55 8.44 -13.94
CA VAL A 176 3.43 9.58 -14.23
C VAL A 176 3.37 9.95 -15.69
N ASP A 177 3.49 9.01 -16.62
CA ASP A 177 3.49 9.32 -18.06
C ASP A 177 2.17 10.00 -18.46
N GLU A 178 1.03 9.55 -17.93
CA GLU A 178 -0.32 10.10 -18.16
C GLU A 178 -0.63 11.40 -17.41
N ALA A 179 0.15 11.75 -16.38
CA ALA A 179 -0.12 12.91 -15.53
C ALA A 179 -0.23 14.20 -16.35
N ASN A 180 -1.31 14.95 -16.16
CA ASN A 180 -1.65 16.13 -16.95
C ASN A 180 -1.96 17.33 -16.05
N ALA A 181 -1.52 18.52 -16.47
CA ALA A 181 -1.75 19.76 -15.72
C ALA A 181 -3.23 20.17 -15.66
N GLU A 182 -3.98 19.87 -16.72
CA GLU A 182 -5.39 20.27 -16.86
C GLU A 182 -6.37 19.31 -16.17
N ASP A 183 -5.96 18.07 -15.91
CA ASP A 183 -6.80 17.03 -15.32
C ASP A 183 -6.04 16.28 -14.23
N LEU A 184 -6.34 16.62 -12.97
CA LEU A 184 -5.69 16.03 -11.79
C LEU A 184 -6.35 14.73 -11.33
N ARG A 185 -7.34 14.17 -12.06
CA ARG A 185 -8.00 12.91 -11.65
C ARG A 185 -7.04 11.72 -11.62
N TYR A 186 -5.90 11.81 -12.30
CA TYR A 186 -4.84 10.79 -12.21
C TYR A 186 -4.30 10.60 -10.78
N LEU A 187 -4.40 11.62 -9.90
CA LEU A 187 -3.94 11.52 -8.51
C LEU A 187 -4.63 10.38 -7.76
N PHE A 188 -5.90 10.11 -8.07
CA PHE A 188 -6.67 9.04 -7.43
C PHE A 188 -6.25 7.65 -7.88
N LYS A 189 -5.55 7.51 -9.02
CA LYS A 189 -4.99 6.22 -9.48
C LYS A 189 -3.94 5.67 -8.51
N TYR A 190 -3.29 6.51 -7.71
CA TYR A 190 -2.26 6.03 -6.76
C TYR A 190 -2.80 5.13 -5.65
N GLY A 191 -4.11 5.10 -5.38
CA GLY A 191 -4.67 4.36 -4.24
C GLY A 191 -4.12 4.85 -2.90
N LYS A 192 -3.82 6.16 -2.82
CA LYS A 192 -3.30 6.86 -1.64
C LYS A 192 -4.34 7.86 -1.14
N TYR A 193 -4.23 8.26 0.12
CA TYR A 193 -5.06 9.36 0.65
C TYR A 193 -4.62 10.68 -0.01
N ILE A 194 -5.58 11.37 -0.64
CA ILE A 194 -5.36 12.61 -1.39
C ILE A 194 -5.91 13.79 -0.59
N THR A 195 -5.05 14.76 -0.33
CA THR A 195 -5.39 16.00 0.38
C THR A 195 -5.06 17.22 -0.47
N ASP A 196 -5.34 18.40 0.07
CA ASP A 196 -4.89 19.66 -0.50
C ASP A 196 -3.37 19.71 -0.77
N ASN A 197 -2.55 18.96 -0.02
CA ASN A 197 -1.11 18.93 -0.23
C ASN A 197 -0.77 18.37 -1.61
N GLU A 198 -1.27 17.18 -1.93
CA GLU A 198 -1.03 16.51 -3.21
C GLU A 198 -1.61 17.33 -4.37
N ILE A 199 -2.85 17.82 -4.21
CA ILE A 199 -3.57 18.57 -5.24
C ILE A 199 -2.87 19.90 -5.56
N LYS A 200 -2.54 20.70 -4.55
CA LYS A 200 -1.88 22.00 -4.74
C LYS A 200 -0.45 21.82 -5.24
N THR A 201 0.25 20.77 -4.79
CA THR A 201 1.60 20.44 -5.27
C THR A 201 1.58 20.07 -6.76
N ALA A 202 0.66 19.20 -7.18
CA ALA A 202 0.47 18.84 -8.59
C ALA A 202 0.21 20.07 -9.47
N LYS A 203 -0.72 20.93 -9.04
CA LYS A 203 -1.10 22.14 -9.76
C LYS A 203 0.02 23.17 -9.86
N PHE A 204 0.78 23.35 -8.78
CA PHE A 204 1.90 24.28 -8.77
C PHE A 204 3.04 23.77 -9.67
N LEU A 205 3.46 22.52 -9.47
CA LEU A 205 4.60 21.97 -10.20
C LEU A 205 4.31 21.78 -11.69
N SER A 206 3.06 21.53 -12.09
CA SER A 206 2.71 21.41 -13.50
C SER A 206 2.84 22.72 -14.29
N THR A 207 2.86 23.87 -13.61
CA THR A 207 2.97 25.21 -14.20
C THR A 207 4.27 25.93 -13.85
N TYR A 208 5.09 25.35 -12.98
CA TYR A 208 6.34 25.95 -12.54
C TYR A 208 7.41 25.86 -13.63
N GLU A 209 7.96 27.00 -14.05
CA GLU A 209 8.87 27.09 -15.20
C GLU A 209 10.23 26.39 -14.99
N ASP A 210 10.64 26.23 -13.72
CA ASP A 210 11.97 25.78 -13.34
C ASP A 210 12.02 24.31 -12.86
N VAL A 211 10.98 23.52 -13.15
CA VAL A 211 10.93 22.08 -12.84
C VAL A 211 12.13 21.33 -13.41
N ASN A 212 12.56 21.68 -14.62
CA ASN A 212 13.74 21.09 -15.25
C ASN A 212 15.03 21.37 -14.46
N LYS A 213 15.16 22.54 -13.83
CA LYS A 213 16.32 22.89 -12.98
C LYS A 213 16.33 22.07 -11.69
N ILE A 214 15.15 21.79 -11.13
CA ILE A 214 15.01 20.89 -9.96
C ILE A 214 15.51 19.49 -10.36
N ALA A 215 14.99 18.93 -11.44
CA ALA A 215 15.39 17.62 -11.93
C ALA A 215 16.90 17.54 -12.25
N TYR A 216 17.44 18.53 -12.94
CA TYR A 216 18.87 18.63 -13.23
C TYR A 216 19.70 18.60 -11.95
N THR A 217 19.33 19.39 -10.94
CA THR A 217 20.08 19.47 -9.68
C THR A 217 20.05 18.14 -8.94
N MET A 218 18.89 17.46 -8.90
CA MET A 218 18.74 16.14 -8.29
C MET A 218 19.62 15.09 -8.98
N VAL A 219 19.51 14.98 -10.31
CA VAL A 219 20.28 13.98 -11.09
C VAL A 219 21.76 14.28 -11.03
N LYS A 220 22.16 15.56 -11.18
CA LYS A 220 23.57 15.96 -11.09
C LYS A 220 24.16 15.59 -9.73
N GLY A 221 23.46 15.88 -8.63
CA GLY A 221 23.94 15.53 -7.29
C GLY A 221 24.13 14.01 -7.10
N TYR A 222 23.22 13.20 -7.66
CA TYR A 222 23.36 11.75 -7.68
C TYR A 222 24.57 11.31 -8.51
N MET A 223 24.74 11.82 -9.74
CA MET A 223 25.87 11.46 -10.61
C MET A 223 27.23 11.93 -10.06
N ASP A 224 27.28 13.12 -9.47
CA ASP A 224 28.49 13.65 -8.81
C ASP A 224 28.96 12.74 -7.66
N SER A 225 28.05 11.98 -7.02
CA SER A 225 28.43 11.03 -5.98
C SER A 225 29.29 9.88 -6.52
N PHE A 226 29.00 9.37 -7.72
CA PHE A 226 29.81 8.33 -8.36
C PHE A 226 31.20 8.83 -8.70
N ILE A 227 31.30 10.05 -9.21
CA ILE A 227 32.58 10.70 -9.52
C ILE A 227 33.40 10.87 -8.24
N ARG A 228 32.80 11.44 -7.19
CA ARG A 228 33.46 11.68 -5.90
C ARG A 228 33.94 10.39 -5.25
N GLU A 229 33.14 9.33 -5.30
CA GLU A 229 33.44 8.03 -4.70
C GLU A 229 34.27 7.12 -5.62
N LYS A 230 34.63 7.58 -6.83
CA LYS A 230 35.36 6.81 -7.84
C LYS A 230 34.67 5.48 -8.19
N LYS A 231 33.34 5.50 -8.23
CA LYS A 231 32.49 4.35 -8.61
C LYS A 231 32.11 4.44 -10.08
N ASP A 232 32.15 3.32 -10.77
CA ASP A 232 31.69 3.22 -12.16
C ASP A 232 30.16 3.04 -12.22
N TYR A 233 29.46 4.08 -12.66
CA TYR A 233 28.01 4.04 -12.84
C TYR A 233 27.58 3.29 -14.12
N THR A 234 28.48 3.08 -15.09
CA THR A 234 28.15 2.47 -16.39
C THR A 234 27.80 0.98 -16.26
N THR A 235 28.15 0.37 -15.13
CA THR A 235 27.70 -0.97 -14.74
C THR A 235 26.23 -1.03 -14.31
N LYS A 236 25.53 0.11 -14.25
CA LYS A 236 24.13 0.23 -13.84
C LYS A 236 23.26 0.61 -15.03
N SER A 237 22.07 0.04 -15.08
CA SER A 237 21.03 0.35 -16.09
C SER A 237 19.83 1.09 -15.51
N THR A 238 19.63 1.00 -14.19
CA THR A 238 18.46 1.55 -13.49
C THR A 238 18.83 2.35 -12.25
N VAL A 239 17.91 3.20 -11.83
CA VAL A 239 17.98 3.96 -10.57
C VAL A 239 16.62 3.90 -9.88
N ARG A 240 16.60 3.61 -8.58
CA ARG A 240 15.35 3.62 -7.82
C ARG A 240 14.96 5.07 -7.51
N LEU A 241 13.74 5.45 -7.87
CA LEU A 241 13.19 6.77 -7.61
C LEU A 241 12.04 6.68 -6.60
N ILE A 242 12.09 7.56 -5.60
CA ILE A 242 11.07 7.75 -4.57
C ILE A 242 10.60 9.19 -4.68
N TYR A 243 9.28 9.40 -4.69
CA TYR A 243 8.67 10.73 -4.82
C TYR A 243 7.33 10.78 -4.09
N PHE A 244 6.77 11.97 -3.94
CA PHE A 244 5.44 12.18 -3.38
C PHE A 244 4.39 12.38 -4.47
N VAL A 245 3.16 11.89 -4.25
CA VAL A 245 2.00 12.22 -5.09
C VAL A 245 1.90 13.74 -5.25
N GLY A 246 1.69 14.21 -6.47
CA GLY A 246 1.73 15.61 -6.87
C GLY A 246 3.08 16.09 -7.40
N GLN A 247 4.15 15.29 -7.32
CA GLN A 247 5.48 15.64 -7.86
C GLN A 247 5.71 15.13 -9.29
N GLU A 248 4.66 14.69 -9.99
CA GLU A 248 4.81 13.99 -11.27
C GLU A 248 5.52 14.84 -12.33
N ALA A 249 5.31 16.16 -12.34
CA ALA A 249 6.02 17.08 -13.23
C ALA A 249 7.55 17.04 -13.03
N ILE A 250 8.01 16.99 -11.77
CA ILE A 250 9.44 16.82 -11.44
C ILE A 250 9.91 15.44 -11.90
N VAL A 251 9.13 14.40 -11.62
CA VAL A 251 9.50 13.02 -11.95
C VAL A 251 9.66 12.83 -13.47
N LYS A 252 8.79 13.43 -14.28
CA LYS A 252 8.91 13.44 -15.76
C LYS A 252 10.26 14.00 -16.21
N GLU A 253 10.68 15.13 -15.64
CA GLU A 253 11.98 15.73 -15.96
C GLU A 253 13.15 14.92 -15.40
N VAL A 254 13.04 14.34 -14.20
CA VAL A 254 14.06 13.45 -13.62
C VAL A 254 14.30 12.24 -14.52
N ILE A 255 13.24 11.65 -15.08
CA ILE A 255 13.34 10.56 -16.05
C ILE A 255 14.14 10.98 -17.29
N LYS A 256 13.85 12.15 -17.85
CA LYS A 256 14.58 12.69 -19.02
C LYS A 256 16.05 12.94 -18.69
N GLU A 257 16.33 13.54 -17.53
CA GLU A 257 17.68 13.84 -17.09
C GLU A 257 18.53 12.58 -16.86
N PHE A 258 17.98 11.55 -16.20
CA PHE A 258 18.69 10.26 -16.05
C PHE A 258 18.92 9.55 -17.38
N GLY A 259 18.01 9.73 -18.35
CA GLY A 259 18.16 9.19 -19.70
C GLY A 259 19.45 9.65 -20.40
N LYS A 260 19.97 10.85 -20.08
CA LYS A 260 21.25 11.36 -20.61
C LYS A 260 22.45 10.52 -20.17
N TYR A 261 22.30 9.75 -19.09
CA TYR A 261 23.32 8.88 -18.52
C TYR A 261 23.06 7.39 -18.80
N ASN A 262 22.10 7.07 -19.68
CA ASN A 262 21.63 5.69 -19.93
C ASN A 262 21.10 4.97 -18.68
N LEU A 263 20.58 5.74 -17.71
CA LEU A 263 19.92 5.21 -16.52
C LEU A 263 18.41 5.36 -16.67
N THR A 264 17.68 4.29 -16.37
CA THR A 264 16.21 4.31 -16.39
C THR A 264 15.66 4.30 -14.96
N PRO A 265 14.91 5.33 -14.53
CA PRO A 265 14.28 5.31 -13.23
C PRO A 265 13.22 4.21 -13.09
N VAL A 266 13.31 3.45 -12.00
CA VAL A 266 12.27 2.52 -11.52
C VAL A 266 11.47 3.26 -10.45
N LEU A 267 10.19 3.50 -10.75
CA LEU A 267 9.27 4.26 -9.89
C LEU A 267 8.67 3.30 -8.87
N ALA A 268 9.48 3.00 -7.86
CA ALA A 268 9.26 1.89 -6.94
C ALA A 268 8.37 2.22 -5.75
N MET A 269 8.35 3.50 -5.36
CA MET A 269 7.77 3.94 -4.11
C MET A 269 7.23 5.34 -4.29
N VAL A 270 5.97 5.51 -3.94
CA VAL A 270 5.25 6.78 -3.99
C VAL A 270 4.65 7.03 -2.63
N GLU A 271 5.04 8.15 -2.04
CA GLU A 271 4.56 8.62 -0.75
C GLU A 271 3.42 9.63 -0.92
N SER A 272 2.60 9.75 0.10
CA SER A 272 1.53 10.76 0.18
C SER A 272 1.40 11.25 1.61
N THR A 273 0.63 12.30 1.83
CA THR A 273 0.18 12.66 3.17
C THR A 273 -0.50 11.46 3.83
N GLU A 274 -0.01 11.06 5.00
CA GLU A 274 -0.61 9.98 5.78
C GLU A 274 -2.03 10.36 6.19
N ALA A 275 -2.98 9.45 6.01
CA ALA A 275 -4.36 9.64 6.48
C ALA A 275 -4.38 9.89 8.00
N ASN A 276 -3.49 9.23 8.75
CA ASN A 276 -3.32 9.44 10.18
C ASN A 276 -1.89 9.09 10.60
N LYS A 277 -1.15 10.08 11.12
CA LYS A 277 0.23 9.90 11.60
C LYS A 277 0.33 9.02 12.84
N GLN A 278 -0.69 9.07 13.71
CA GLN A 278 -0.74 8.22 14.90
C GLN A 278 -0.91 6.76 14.50
N PHE A 279 -1.74 6.47 13.49
CA PHE A 279 -1.86 5.13 12.92
C PHE A 279 -0.51 4.60 12.44
N THR A 280 0.22 5.35 11.61
CA THR A 280 1.56 4.91 11.18
C THR A 280 2.50 4.68 12.37
N TYR A 281 2.46 5.58 13.37
CA TYR A 281 3.28 5.45 14.57
C TYR A 281 2.94 4.17 15.35
N ASP A 282 1.68 3.89 15.59
CA ASP A 282 1.20 2.76 16.39
C ASP A 282 1.56 1.41 15.76
N HIS A 283 1.62 1.34 14.43
CA HIS A 283 1.86 0.12 13.66
C HIS A 283 3.32 -0.13 13.25
N ARG A 284 4.25 0.78 13.59
CA ARG A 284 5.66 0.69 13.14
C ARG A 284 6.42 -0.57 13.60
N PHE A 285 5.89 -1.28 14.59
CA PHE A 285 6.48 -2.50 15.18
C PHE A 285 5.54 -3.70 15.18
N ASP A 286 4.51 -3.69 14.31
CA ASP A 286 3.59 -4.82 14.14
C ASP A 286 4.29 -6.14 13.86
N ASN A 287 5.46 -6.10 13.21
CA ASN A 287 6.27 -7.27 12.94
C ASN A 287 6.69 -8.04 14.20
N ALA A 288 6.85 -7.37 15.34
CA ALA A 288 7.20 -8.00 16.61
C ALA A 288 6.17 -9.07 17.05
N LEU A 289 4.93 -8.99 16.54
CA LEU A 289 3.87 -9.93 16.84
C LEU A 289 4.15 -11.34 16.29
N PHE A 290 4.66 -11.41 15.07
CA PHE A 290 4.91 -12.68 14.36
C PHE A 290 6.40 -13.02 14.21
N PHE A 291 7.30 -12.09 14.57
CA PHE A 291 8.74 -12.30 14.40
C PHE A 291 9.21 -13.55 15.16
N SER A 292 9.92 -14.42 14.44
CA SER A 292 10.48 -15.65 14.98
C SER A 292 11.82 -15.94 14.30
N LYS A 293 12.61 -16.83 14.90
CA LYS A 293 13.86 -17.30 14.30
C LYS A 293 13.62 -17.89 12.89
N ASN A 294 12.59 -18.72 12.76
CA ASN A 294 12.21 -19.32 11.48
C ASN A 294 11.85 -18.25 10.43
N TYR A 295 11.04 -17.25 10.80
CA TYR A 295 10.71 -16.13 9.89
C TYR A 295 11.97 -15.38 9.43
N ALA A 296 12.90 -15.11 10.34
CA ALA A 296 14.14 -14.41 10.02
C ALA A 296 15.02 -15.22 9.05
N GLU A 297 15.22 -16.51 9.31
CA GLU A 297 16.02 -17.41 8.47
C GLU A 297 15.43 -17.55 7.07
N VAL A 298 14.12 -17.79 6.96
CA VAL A 298 13.44 -17.89 5.65
C VAL A 298 13.51 -16.56 4.91
N LYS A 299 13.29 -15.43 5.59
CA LYS A 299 13.38 -14.11 4.95
C LYS A 299 14.78 -13.83 4.41
N GLU A 300 15.81 -14.15 5.17
CA GLU A 300 17.21 -14.01 4.73
C GLU A 300 17.49 -14.91 3.51
N GLU A 301 17.06 -16.17 3.54
CA GLU A 301 17.21 -17.11 2.43
C GLU A 301 16.56 -16.57 1.15
N ARG A 302 15.28 -16.19 1.21
CA ARG A 302 14.53 -15.74 0.03
C ARG A 302 15.09 -14.43 -0.53
N PHE A 303 15.37 -13.47 0.33
CA PHE A 303 15.87 -12.17 -0.12
C PHE A 303 17.29 -12.27 -0.66
N THR A 304 18.16 -13.11 -0.09
CA THR A 304 19.51 -13.34 -0.62
C THR A 304 19.46 -14.07 -1.96
N ALA A 305 18.57 -15.05 -2.12
CA ALA A 305 18.43 -15.77 -3.39
C ALA A 305 17.96 -14.89 -4.56
N THR A 306 17.40 -13.71 -4.28
CA THR A 306 16.89 -12.81 -5.33
C THR A 306 17.92 -11.76 -5.78
N PHE A 307 19.04 -11.56 -5.06
CA PHE A 307 20.12 -10.61 -5.41
C PHE A 307 21.39 -11.32 -5.86
#